data_AF-A0AAP9J1V8-F1
#
_entry.id   AF-A0AAP9J1V8-F1
#
_cell.length_a   1.000
_cell.length_b   1.000
_cell.length_c   1.000
_cell.angle_alpha   90.00
_cell.angle_beta   90.00
_cell.angle_gamma   90.00
#
_symmetry.space_group_name_H-M   'P 1'
#
loop_
_entity.id
_entity.type
_entity.pdbx_description
1 polymer ?
#
loop_
_entity_poly.entity_id
_entity_poly.type
_entity_poly.pdbx_seq_one_letter_code
_entity_poly.pdbx_strand_id
1 'polypeptide(L)'
;MNKRLIVFVVVLLFFSFFIVMYNSSSKTIQEALSTSHPERIDIIHEENTKHGIIVFYHQLSNNDFSVAVVKKRFGNYKVIYSGAQGDINSSLDRFGFTYMYFPGIGKTSSPMYFGMIRNPEITQIKIIEKERNREAQAKIIEGTDARVWLMDMEGFEGTEFQIIALTKDNKEISKSDDTISAQVSDADYKPTKSKELKGK
;
A
#
# COMPACT_ATOMS: atom_id res chain seq x y z
N MET A 1 38.66 35.89 17.31
CA MET A 1 38.51 34.90 16.22
C MET A 1 37.99 35.61 14.97
N ASN A 2 38.67 35.50 13.83
CA ASN A 2 38.29 36.24 12.61
C ASN A 2 36.90 35.79 12.15
N LYS A 3 35.98 36.73 11.89
CA LYS A 3 34.60 36.43 11.47
C LYS A 3 34.54 35.45 10.28
N ARG A 4 35.51 35.53 9.36
CA ARG A 4 35.67 34.60 8.24
C ARG A 4 35.99 33.15 8.66
N LEU A 5 36.78 32.96 9.72
CA LEU A 5 37.09 31.65 10.28
C LEU A 5 35.85 31.02 10.94
N ILE A 6 35.05 31.83 11.64
CA ILE A 6 33.80 31.36 12.27
C ILE A 6 32.82 30.89 11.21
N VAL A 7 32.62 31.69 10.16
CA VAL A 7 31.73 31.33 9.04
C VAL A 7 32.19 30.03 8.37
N PHE A 8 33.50 29.87 8.14
CA PHE A 8 34.03 28.65 7.53
C PHE A 8 33.76 27.41 8.40
N VAL A 9 33.99 27.47 9.71
CA VAL A 9 33.71 26.36 10.63
C VAL A 9 32.22 26.01 10.68
N VAL A 10 31.34 27.02 10.69
CA VAL A 10 29.89 26.80 10.67
C VAL A 10 29.45 26.11 9.37
N VAL A 11 29.97 26.55 8.21
CA VAL A 11 29.68 25.90 6.92
C VAL A 11 30.16 24.45 6.90
N LEU A 12 31.35 24.18 7.46
CA LEU A 12 31.92 22.83 7.51
C LEU A 12 31.10 21.89 8.41
N LEU A 13 30.61 22.40 9.56
CA LEU A 13 29.69 21.67 10.44
C LEU A 13 28.32 21.41 9.79
N PHE A 14 27.78 22.39 9.06
CA PHE A 14 26.57 22.18 8.28
C PHE A 14 26.77 21.11 7.20
N PHE A 15 27.89 21.17 6.49
CA PHE A 15 28.20 20.22 5.43
C PHE A 15 28.41 18.80 5.98
N SER A 16 29.12 18.64 7.09
CA SER A 16 29.29 17.34 7.75
C SER A 16 27.97 16.78 8.27
N PHE A 17 27.10 17.63 8.83
CA PHE A 17 25.75 17.23 9.24
C PHE A 17 24.92 16.71 8.06
N PHE A 18 24.95 17.39 6.91
CA PHE A 18 24.27 16.94 5.70
C PHE A 18 24.84 15.62 5.16
N ILE A 19 26.16 15.40 5.22
CA ILE A 19 26.80 14.14 4.81
C ILE A 19 26.33 12.98 5.71
N VAL A 20 26.34 13.17 7.03
CA VAL A 20 25.90 12.13 7.97
C VAL A 20 24.42 11.80 7.75
N MET A 21 23.56 12.82 7.59
CA MET A 21 22.12 12.60 7.32
C MET A 21 21.89 11.85 5.99
N TYR A 22 22.68 12.15 4.95
CA TYR A 22 22.57 11.50 3.64
C TYR A 22 23.06 10.04 3.63
N ASN A 23 24.10 9.74 4.41
CA ASN A 23 24.68 8.39 4.48
C ASN A 23 23.88 7.43 5.36
N SER A 24 23.16 7.94 6.36
CA SER A 24 22.32 7.10 7.24
C SER A 24 20.94 6.76 6.66
N SER A 25 20.68 7.12 5.39
CA SER A 25 19.38 6.91 4.74
C SER A 25 19.42 5.72 3.77
N SER A 26 18.34 4.94 3.72
CA SER A 26 18.22 3.75 2.86
C SER A 26 18.36 4.10 1.38
N LYS A 27 19.25 3.41 0.67
CA LYS A 27 19.53 3.59 -0.77
C LYS A 27 18.65 2.73 -1.66
N THR A 28 18.08 1.67 -1.11
CA THR A 28 17.15 0.77 -1.80
C THR A 28 15.81 0.70 -1.08
N ILE A 29 14.78 0.19 -1.77
CA ILE A 29 13.46 -0.05 -1.17
C ILE A 29 13.57 -1.14 -0.10
N GLN A 30 14.31 -2.21 -0.36
CA GLN A 30 14.54 -3.30 0.59
C GLN A 30 15.17 -2.80 1.90
N GLU A 31 16.20 -1.94 1.81
CA GLU A 31 16.82 -1.30 2.99
C GLU A 31 15.86 -0.36 3.73
N ALA A 32 14.89 0.23 3.02
CA ALA A 32 13.88 1.08 3.63
C ALA A 32 12.83 0.24 4.39
N LEU A 33 12.50 -0.94 3.87
CA LEU A 33 11.55 -1.88 4.48
C LEU A 33 12.16 -2.63 5.68
N SER A 34 13.46 -2.92 5.64
CA SER A 34 14.19 -3.55 6.74
C SER A 34 15.63 -3.06 6.75
N THR A 35 15.97 -2.20 7.72
CA THR A 35 17.34 -1.66 7.85
C THR A 35 18.34 -2.74 8.28
N SER A 36 17.92 -3.68 9.14
CA SER A 36 18.83 -4.66 9.75
C SER A 36 18.94 -5.96 8.97
N HIS A 37 17.90 -6.33 8.21
CA HIS A 37 17.86 -7.57 7.42
C HIS A 37 17.12 -7.36 6.08
N PRO A 38 17.67 -6.55 5.15
CA PRO A 38 17.06 -6.32 3.84
C PRO A 38 16.88 -7.62 3.03
N GLU A 39 17.77 -8.59 3.23
CA GLU A 39 17.75 -9.91 2.57
C GLU A 39 16.56 -10.78 2.95
N ARG A 40 15.81 -10.41 3.99
CA ARG A 40 14.60 -11.10 4.43
C ARG A 40 13.32 -10.51 3.84
N ILE A 41 13.46 -9.55 2.94
CA ILE A 41 12.36 -8.90 2.24
C ILE A 41 12.37 -9.39 0.80
N ASP A 42 11.28 -10.05 0.41
CA ASP A 42 11.04 -10.45 -0.96
C ASP A 42 9.97 -9.53 -1.57
N ILE A 43 10.36 -8.69 -2.52
CA ILE A 43 9.44 -7.73 -3.16
C ILE A 43 8.67 -8.46 -4.26
N ILE A 44 7.35 -8.47 -4.12
CA ILE A 44 6.44 -9.13 -5.05
C ILE A 44 6.07 -8.18 -6.18
N HIS A 45 5.74 -6.92 -5.85
CA HIS A 45 5.35 -5.92 -6.84
C HIS A 45 5.60 -4.49 -6.35
N GLU A 46 5.92 -3.59 -7.28
CA GLU A 46 6.05 -2.16 -7.07
C GLU A 46 5.10 -1.38 -8.00
N GLU A 47 4.25 -0.54 -7.44
CA GLU A 47 3.34 0.33 -8.21
C GLU A 47 3.67 1.80 -7.94
N ASN A 48 4.07 2.53 -8.98
CA ASN A 48 4.30 3.97 -8.88
C ASN A 48 2.95 4.72 -8.86
N THR A 49 2.77 5.58 -7.86
CA THR A 49 1.57 6.42 -7.72
C THR A 49 1.96 7.89 -7.53
N LYS A 50 0.96 8.78 -7.62
CA LYS A 50 1.14 10.21 -7.30
C LYS A 50 1.59 10.45 -5.84
N HIS A 51 1.38 9.49 -4.94
CA HIS A 51 1.68 9.62 -3.51
C HIS A 51 3.00 8.94 -3.10
N GLY A 52 3.60 8.14 -3.96
CA GLY A 52 4.79 7.34 -3.67
C GLY A 52 4.77 6.01 -4.41
N ILE A 53 5.65 5.10 -4.02
CA ILE A 53 5.75 3.74 -4.55
C ILE A 53 5.03 2.82 -3.57
N ILE A 54 3.97 2.16 -4.00
CA ILE A 54 3.33 1.09 -3.24
C ILE A 54 4.15 -0.17 -3.47
N VAL A 55 4.56 -0.83 -2.41
CA VAL A 55 5.40 -2.03 -2.45
C VAL A 55 4.68 -3.15 -1.74
N PHE A 56 4.41 -4.23 -2.44
CA PHE A 56 3.91 -5.49 -1.88
C PHE A 56 5.08 -6.44 -1.69
N TYR A 57 5.20 -7.02 -0.49
CA TYR A 57 6.35 -7.84 -0.15
C TYR A 57 6.03 -8.91 0.89
N HIS A 58 6.82 -9.97 0.88
CA HIS A 58 6.86 -10.95 1.95
C HIS A 58 7.99 -10.65 2.92
N GLN A 59 7.71 -10.87 4.21
CA GLN A 59 8.74 -10.94 5.23
C GLN A 59 9.04 -12.40 5.52
N LEU A 60 10.20 -12.87 5.04
CA LEU A 60 10.56 -14.30 5.00
C LEU A 60 10.58 -14.97 6.40
N SER A 61 10.67 -14.19 7.47
CA SER A 61 10.70 -14.72 8.84
C SER A 61 9.32 -15.11 9.39
N ASN A 62 8.24 -14.48 8.91
CA ASN A 62 6.94 -14.56 9.59
C ASN A 62 5.78 -15.04 8.69
N ASN A 63 6.05 -15.37 7.42
CA ASN A 63 5.01 -15.71 6.45
C ASN A 63 3.90 -14.63 6.40
N ASP A 64 4.30 -13.37 6.55
CA ASP A 64 3.39 -12.22 6.46
C ASP A 64 3.36 -11.71 5.01
N PHE A 65 2.21 -11.19 4.60
CA PHE A 65 2.09 -10.41 3.38
C PHE A 65 1.89 -8.95 3.75
N SER A 66 2.81 -8.12 3.29
CA SER A 66 2.90 -6.73 3.73
C SER A 66 2.80 -5.79 2.55
N VAL A 67 2.29 -4.60 2.85
CA VAL A 67 2.25 -3.47 1.93
C VAL A 67 2.89 -2.26 2.59
N ALA A 68 3.62 -1.48 1.81
CA ALA A 68 4.20 -0.23 2.26
C ALA A 68 4.09 0.85 1.18
N VAL A 69 3.99 2.10 1.62
CA VAL A 69 4.18 3.27 0.76
C VAL A 69 5.53 3.88 1.03
N VAL A 70 6.37 3.88 -0.01
CA VAL A 70 7.74 4.37 0.04
C VAL A 70 7.86 5.64 -0.77
N LYS A 71 8.57 6.65 -0.25
CA LYS A 71 8.92 7.86 -0.99
C LYS A 71 10.41 7.89 -1.30
N LYS A 72 10.72 8.26 -2.55
CA LYS A 72 12.08 8.56 -2.99
C LYS A 72 12.36 10.05 -2.86
N ARG A 73 13.43 10.43 -2.16
CA ARG A 73 13.88 11.83 -2.04
C ARG A 73 15.40 11.91 -2.14
N PHE A 74 15.90 12.66 -3.13
CA PHE A 74 17.35 12.83 -3.39
C PHE A 74 18.12 11.50 -3.47
N GLY A 75 17.52 10.47 -4.05
CA GLY A 75 18.13 9.15 -4.19
C GLY A 75 17.99 8.22 -2.98
N ASN A 76 17.38 8.68 -1.89
CA ASN A 76 17.09 7.86 -0.71
C ASN A 76 15.62 7.44 -0.68
N TYR A 77 15.34 6.31 -0.04
CA TYR A 77 14.02 5.74 0.14
C TYR A 77 13.62 5.80 1.61
N LYS A 78 12.34 6.09 1.87
CA LYS A 78 11.78 6.09 3.23
C LYS A 78 10.36 5.52 3.21
N VAL A 79 10.09 4.58 4.11
CA VAL A 79 8.73 4.10 4.40
C VAL A 79 7.95 5.21 5.10
N ILE A 80 6.80 5.55 4.53
CA ILE A 80 5.90 6.57 5.09
C ILE A 80 4.77 5.90 5.87
N TYR A 81 4.27 4.79 5.35
CA TYR A 81 3.21 4.02 5.97
C TYR A 81 3.32 2.56 5.53
N SER A 82 2.95 1.63 6.40
CA SER A 82 2.99 0.19 6.12
C SER A 82 1.91 -0.54 6.89
N GLY A 83 1.44 -1.65 6.33
CA GLY A 83 0.52 -2.59 6.95
C GLY A 83 0.94 -4.02 6.64
N ALA A 84 0.62 -4.95 7.53
CA ALA A 84 0.93 -6.36 7.36
C ALA A 84 -0.31 -7.20 7.64
N GLN A 85 -0.56 -8.17 6.77
CA GLN A 85 -1.52 -9.23 6.97
C GLN A 85 -0.78 -10.46 7.48
N GLY A 86 -1.02 -10.80 8.75
CA GLY A 86 -0.48 -12.01 9.38
C GLY A 86 -1.29 -13.26 9.06
N ASP A 87 -0.66 -14.42 9.22
CA ASP A 87 -1.27 -15.75 9.02
C ASP A 87 -2.10 -15.88 7.73
N ILE A 88 -1.52 -15.44 6.62
CA ILE A 88 -2.15 -15.48 5.29
C ILE A 88 -2.49 -16.90 4.82
N ASN A 89 -1.77 -17.93 5.28
CA ASN A 89 -1.95 -19.29 4.78
C ASN A 89 -3.33 -19.82 5.15
N SER A 90 -3.81 -19.60 6.38
CA SER A 90 -5.14 -20.06 6.79
C SER A 90 -6.26 -19.46 5.93
N SER A 91 -6.13 -18.18 5.57
CA SER A 91 -7.08 -17.49 4.69
C SER A 91 -6.98 -17.97 3.24
N LEU A 92 -5.77 -18.12 2.71
CA LEU A 92 -5.54 -18.64 1.36
C LEU A 92 -6.03 -20.07 1.20
N ASP A 93 -5.83 -20.92 2.21
CA ASP A 93 -6.22 -22.32 2.14
C ASP A 93 -7.75 -22.48 2.24
N ARG A 94 -8.41 -21.60 2.99
CA ARG A 94 -9.87 -21.64 3.18
C ARG A 94 -10.65 -20.99 2.03
N PHE A 95 -10.19 -19.85 1.52
CA PHE A 95 -10.94 -19.03 0.57
C PHE A 95 -10.26 -18.90 -0.79
N GLY A 96 -9.00 -19.32 -0.92
CA GLY A 96 -8.23 -19.17 -2.15
C GLY A 96 -7.66 -17.76 -2.36
N PHE A 97 -8.05 -16.79 -1.54
CA PHE A 97 -7.58 -15.41 -1.58
C PHE A 97 -7.57 -14.78 -0.17
N THR A 98 -6.84 -13.67 -0.02
CA THR A 98 -6.87 -12.83 1.18
C THR A 98 -7.33 -11.42 0.83
N TYR A 99 -7.73 -10.65 1.84
CA TYR A 99 -7.99 -9.22 1.70
C TYR A 99 -7.61 -8.47 2.98
N MET A 100 -7.19 -7.22 2.82
CA MET A 100 -7.00 -6.26 3.89
C MET A 100 -7.31 -4.85 3.37
N TYR A 101 -7.96 -4.04 4.20
CA TYR A 101 -8.13 -2.62 3.93
C TYR A 101 -6.89 -1.85 4.36
N PHE A 102 -6.32 -1.09 3.43
CA PHE A 102 -5.23 -0.15 3.66
C PHE A 102 -5.78 1.27 3.64
N PRO A 103 -5.82 1.99 4.78
CA PRO A 103 -6.40 3.32 4.79
C PRO A 103 -5.60 4.34 4.02
N GLY A 104 -6.32 5.34 3.51
CA GLY A 104 -5.73 6.56 2.99
C GLY A 104 -5.25 7.43 4.14
N ILE A 105 -3.97 7.80 4.13
CA ILE A 105 -3.37 8.70 5.11
C ILE A 105 -3.08 10.04 4.43
N GLY A 106 -3.94 11.03 4.67
CA GLY A 106 -3.79 12.39 4.16
C GLY A 106 -3.37 12.45 2.68
N LYS A 107 -2.20 13.05 2.40
CA LYS A 107 -1.59 13.14 1.05
C LYS A 107 -0.52 12.07 0.79
N THR A 108 -0.52 10.98 1.54
CA THR A 108 0.56 9.98 1.54
C THR A 108 0.15 8.62 1.00
N SER A 109 -1.12 8.24 1.08
CA SER A 109 -1.66 7.04 0.42
C SER A 109 -3.11 7.28 0.02
N SER A 110 -3.54 6.66 -1.08
CA SER A 110 -4.96 6.47 -1.35
C SER A 110 -5.45 5.24 -0.57
N PRO A 111 -6.71 5.23 -0.10
CA PRO A 111 -7.26 4.02 0.48
C PRO A 111 -7.38 2.92 -0.57
N MET A 112 -7.09 1.69 -0.20
CA MET A 112 -7.20 0.56 -1.11
C MET A 112 -7.56 -0.72 -0.37
N TYR A 113 -8.25 -1.63 -1.05
CA TYR A 113 -8.18 -3.05 -0.70
C TYR A 113 -7.03 -3.70 -1.43
N PHE A 114 -6.39 -4.65 -0.78
CA PHE A 114 -5.36 -5.47 -1.41
C PHE A 114 -5.32 -6.85 -0.79
N GLY A 115 -4.69 -7.79 -1.47
CA GLY A 115 -4.53 -9.15 -0.98
C GLY A 115 -3.81 -10.03 -1.98
N MET A 116 -3.80 -11.32 -1.69
CA MET A 116 -3.22 -12.33 -2.57
C MET A 116 -4.26 -13.33 -3.06
N ILE A 117 -3.95 -13.99 -4.17
CA ILE A 117 -4.75 -15.04 -4.78
C ILE A 117 -3.85 -16.24 -5.02
N ARG A 118 -4.22 -17.39 -4.42
CA ARG A 118 -3.56 -18.68 -4.62
C ARG A 118 -4.40 -19.66 -5.43
N ASN A 119 -5.74 -19.57 -5.33
CA ASN A 119 -6.62 -20.44 -6.12
C ASN A 119 -6.59 -20.02 -7.61
N PRO A 120 -6.12 -20.87 -8.53
CA PRO A 120 -5.98 -20.53 -9.96
C PRO A 120 -7.32 -20.31 -10.66
N GLU A 121 -8.43 -20.84 -10.12
CA GLU A 121 -9.76 -20.63 -10.71
C GLU A 121 -10.28 -19.20 -10.50
N ILE A 122 -9.76 -18.49 -9.49
CA ILE A 122 -10.08 -17.08 -9.27
C ILE A 122 -9.39 -16.27 -10.37
N THR A 123 -10.17 -15.60 -11.21
CA THR A 123 -9.63 -14.74 -12.30
C THR A 123 -10.08 -13.29 -12.16
N GLN A 124 -11.00 -13.02 -11.24
CA GLN A 124 -11.48 -11.68 -10.95
C GLN A 124 -11.77 -11.56 -9.45
N ILE A 125 -11.50 -10.38 -8.89
CA ILE A 125 -12.01 -9.95 -7.59
C ILE A 125 -12.91 -8.74 -7.84
N LYS A 126 -14.15 -8.83 -7.37
CA LYS A 126 -15.13 -7.75 -7.44
C LYS A 126 -15.39 -7.20 -6.04
N ILE A 127 -15.45 -5.88 -5.92
CA ILE A 127 -15.86 -5.19 -4.70
C ILE A 127 -17.20 -4.51 -4.94
N ILE A 128 -18.14 -4.71 -4.02
CA ILE A 128 -19.45 -4.08 -4.01
C ILE A 128 -19.61 -3.27 -2.72
N GLU A 129 -19.90 -1.97 -2.86
CA GLU A 129 -20.36 -1.11 -1.77
C GLU A 129 -21.87 -1.27 -1.61
N LYS A 130 -22.32 -1.74 -0.44
CA LYS A 130 -23.71 -2.13 -0.23
C LYS A 130 -24.69 -0.96 -0.27
N GLU A 131 -24.33 0.15 0.37
CA GLU A 131 -25.23 1.31 0.54
C GLU A 131 -25.67 1.93 -0.80
N ARG A 132 -24.75 2.04 -1.75
CA ARG A 132 -24.98 2.69 -3.05
C ARG A 132 -24.99 1.72 -4.22
N ASN A 133 -24.83 0.42 -3.94
CA ASN A 133 -24.71 -0.66 -4.92
C ASN A 133 -23.69 -0.33 -6.03
N ARG A 134 -22.55 0.22 -5.64
CA ARG A 134 -21.43 0.51 -6.56
C ARG A 134 -20.52 -0.69 -6.63
N GLU A 135 -20.13 -1.05 -7.85
CA GLU A 135 -19.26 -2.18 -8.10
C GLU A 135 -17.98 -1.71 -8.80
N ALA A 136 -16.87 -2.34 -8.45
CA ALA A 136 -15.63 -2.21 -9.20
C ALA A 136 -14.90 -3.56 -9.25
N GLN A 137 -14.10 -3.74 -10.30
CA GLN A 137 -13.23 -4.91 -10.46
C GLN A 137 -11.78 -4.57 -10.12
N ALA A 138 -11.15 -5.39 -9.29
CA ALA A 138 -9.79 -5.17 -8.84
C ALA A 138 -8.78 -5.44 -9.96
N LYS A 139 -7.63 -4.77 -9.89
CA LYS A 139 -6.45 -5.10 -10.68
C LYS A 139 -5.80 -6.34 -10.09
N ILE A 140 -5.58 -7.37 -10.91
CA ILE A 140 -4.77 -8.54 -10.56
C ILE A 140 -3.40 -8.38 -11.23
N ILE A 141 -2.35 -8.63 -10.46
CA ILE A 141 -0.96 -8.61 -10.86
C ILE A 141 -0.46 -10.04 -10.76
N GLU A 142 -0.01 -10.56 -11.89
CA GLU A 142 0.58 -11.89 -11.98
C GLU A 142 1.97 -11.89 -11.33
N GLY A 143 2.21 -12.85 -10.43
CA GLY A 143 3.49 -13.08 -9.78
C GLY A 143 3.91 -14.54 -9.93
N THR A 144 5.15 -14.87 -9.60
CA THR A 144 5.71 -16.22 -9.77
C THR A 144 5.07 -17.26 -8.85
N ASP A 145 4.84 -16.94 -7.58
CA ASP A 145 4.34 -17.89 -6.57
C ASP A 145 2.92 -17.60 -6.08
N ALA A 146 2.50 -16.34 -6.18
CA ALA A 146 1.15 -15.89 -5.86
C ALA A 146 0.81 -14.66 -6.71
N ARG A 147 -0.48 -14.48 -6.98
CA ARG A 147 -0.97 -13.28 -7.65
C ARG A 147 -1.38 -12.27 -6.60
N VAL A 148 -1.01 -11.01 -6.79
CA VAL A 148 -1.44 -9.91 -5.92
C VAL A 148 -2.63 -9.25 -6.57
N TRP A 149 -3.60 -8.80 -5.77
CA TRP A 149 -4.68 -7.98 -6.27
C TRP A 149 -4.80 -6.71 -5.45
N LEU A 150 -5.24 -5.64 -6.09
CA LEU A 150 -5.49 -4.35 -5.45
C LEU A 150 -6.67 -3.62 -6.09
N MET A 151 -7.35 -2.84 -5.28
CA MET A 151 -8.47 -1.98 -5.66
C MET A 151 -8.28 -0.61 -5.02
N ASP A 152 -8.19 0.44 -5.84
CA ASP A 152 -8.29 1.81 -5.35
C ASP A 152 -9.72 2.08 -4.88
N MET A 153 -9.87 2.61 -3.67
CA MET A 153 -11.17 2.92 -3.08
C MET A 153 -11.62 4.36 -3.36
N GLU A 154 -10.91 5.10 -4.21
CA GLU A 154 -11.33 6.41 -4.70
C GLU A 154 -12.73 6.33 -5.35
N GLY A 155 -13.69 7.09 -4.81
CA GLY A 155 -15.09 7.13 -5.29
C GLY A 155 -16.08 6.26 -4.51
N PHE A 156 -15.60 5.38 -3.63
CA PHE A 156 -16.41 4.73 -2.60
C PHE A 156 -16.55 5.65 -1.37
N GLU A 157 -17.74 5.67 -0.74
CA GLU A 157 -18.06 6.59 0.36
C GLU A 157 -18.71 5.91 1.56
N GLY A 158 -19.36 4.75 1.35
CA GLY A 158 -19.95 3.93 2.39
C GLY A 158 -18.92 3.09 3.15
N THR A 159 -19.39 2.39 4.18
CA THR A 159 -18.52 1.61 5.09
C THR A 159 -18.69 0.11 4.97
N GLU A 160 -19.76 -0.36 4.32
CA GLU A 160 -20.07 -1.77 4.17
C GLU A 160 -19.74 -2.27 2.76
N PHE A 161 -18.85 -3.25 2.69
CA PHE A 161 -18.34 -3.81 1.45
C PHE A 161 -18.55 -5.30 1.37
N GLN A 162 -18.56 -5.80 0.15
CA GLN A 162 -18.56 -7.20 -0.18
C GLN A 162 -17.47 -7.49 -1.20
N ILE A 163 -16.60 -8.42 -0.87
CA ILE A 163 -15.48 -8.86 -1.71
C ILE A 163 -15.83 -10.24 -2.26
N ILE A 164 -15.88 -10.35 -3.59
CA ILE A 164 -16.33 -11.55 -4.30
C ILE A 164 -15.22 -12.02 -5.22
N ALA A 165 -14.81 -13.27 -5.05
CA ALA A 165 -13.87 -13.94 -5.96
C ALA A 165 -14.66 -14.72 -7.02
N LEU A 166 -14.29 -14.52 -8.29
CA LEU A 166 -15.04 -15.04 -9.44
C LEU A 166 -14.13 -15.83 -10.38
N THR A 167 -14.73 -16.84 -11.03
CA THR A 167 -14.15 -17.49 -12.21
C THR A 167 -14.19 -16.58 -13.43
N LYS A 168 -13.57 -17.03 -14.53
CA LYS A 168 -13.59 -16.31 -15.82
C LYS A 168 -15.00 -16.11 -16.37
N ASP A 169 -15.90 -17.04 -16.06
CA ASP A 169 -17.29 -17.03 -16.49
C ASP A 169 -18.22 -16.31 -15.48
N ASN A 170 -17.65 -15.52 -14.57
CA ASN A 170 -18.34 -14.77 -13.51
C ASN A 170 -19.08 -15.66 -12.49
N LYS A 171 -18.65 -16.92 -12.31
CA LYS A 171 -19.19 -17.78 -11.25
C LYS A 171 -18.53 -17.44 -9.92
N GLU A 172 -19.33 -17.24 -8.88
CA GLU A 172 -18.85 -17.04 -7.50
C GLU A 172 -18.11 -18.29 -6.99
N ILE A 173 -16.86 -18.08 -6.57
CA ILE A 173 -16.05 -19.08 -5.85
C ILE A 173 -16.18 -18.85 -4.35
N SER A 174 -16.06 -17.60 -3.93
CA SER A 174 -16.11 -17.22 -2.52
C SER A 174 -16.52 -15.77 -2.38
N LYS A 175 -17.07 -15.46 -1.20
CA LYS A 175 -17.57 -14.14 -0.87
C LYS A 175 -17.31 -13.83 0.59
N SER A 176 -16.99 -12.57 0.88
CA SER A 176 -16.75 -12.07 2.22
C SER A 176 -17.37 -10.69 2.37
N ASP A 177 -18.01 -10.46 3.51
CA ASP A 177 -18.50 -9.14 3.89
C ASP A 177 -17.45 -8.47 4.80
N ASP A 178 -17.24 -7.18 4.59
CA ASP A 178 -16.32 -6.38 5.39
C ASP A 178 -16.95 -5.05 5.77
N THR A 179 -16.53 -4.51 6.91
CA THR A 179 -16.97 -3.21 7.40
C THR A 179 -15.77 -2.40 7.82
N ILE A 180 -15.53 -1.31 7.08
CA ILE A 180 -14.43 -0.39 7.37
C ILE A 180 -14.89 0.53 8.51
N SER A 181 -14.20 0.47 9.64
CA SER A 181 -14.45 1.40 10.74
C SER A 181 -14.08 2.82 10.33
N ALA A 182 -14.99 3.78 10.56
CA ALA A 182 -14.79 5.20 10.32
C ALA A 182 -13.61 5.81 11.09
N GLN A 183 -13.08 5.11 12.11
CA GLN A 183 -11.91 5.55 12.87
C GLN A 183 -10.57 5.33 12.12
N VAL A 184 -10.57 4.50 11.08
CA VAL A 184 -9.34 4.09 10.36
C VAL A 184 -9.04 5.03 9.18
N SER A 185 -10.01 5.85 8.74
CA SER A 185 -9.75 7.00 7.88
C SER A 185 -9.31 8.18 8.75
N ASP A 186 -8.05 8.59 8.67
CA ASP A 186 -7.58 9.85 9.25
C ASP A 186 -8.56 10.98 8.87
N ALA A 187 -8.84 11.88 9.82
CA ALA A 187 -9.85 12.94 9.74
C ALA A 187 -9.75 13.90 8.53
N ASP A 188 -8.69 13.76 7.72
CA ASP A 188 -8.43 14.53 6.50
C ASP A 188 -8.84 13.80 5.20
N TYR A 189 -9.10 12.49 5.20
CA TYR A 189 -9.64 11.80 4.03
C TYR A 189 -11.17 11.92 4.02
N LYS A 190 -11.66 13.05 3.54
CA LYS A 190 -13.05 13.15 3.07
C LYS A 190 -13.07 12.69 1.61
N PRO A 191 -13.91 11.70 1.24
CA PRO A 191 -14.14 11.38 -0.17
C PRO A 191 -14.44 12.68 -0.92
N THR A 192 -13.67 12.95 -1.97
CA THR A 192 -13.80 14.20 -2.70
C THR A 192 -15.21 14.25 -3.29
N LYS A 193 -16.09 15.12 -2.74
CA LYS A 193 -17.37 15.44 -3.38
C LYS A 193 -17.07 15.82 -4.83
N SER A 194 -17.58 15.02 -5.76
CA SER A 194 -17.54 15.30 -7.19
C SER A 194 -18.02 16.73 -7.39
N LYS A 195 -17.20 17.59 -8.02
CA LYS A 195 -17.67 18.90 -8.46
C LYS A 195 -18.87 18.67 -9.37
N GLU A 196 -20.05 19.09 -8.93
CA GLU A 196 -21.18 19.32 -9.82
C GLU A 196 -20.69 20.26 -10.93
N LEU A 197 -20.53 19.71 -12.13
CA LEU A 197 -20.57 20.48 -13.36
C LEU A 197 -21.99 21.07 -13.44
N LYS A 198 -22.16 22.30 -12.94
CA LYS A 198 -23.33 23.11 -13.27
C LYS A 198 -23.26 23.47 -14.75
N GLY A 199 -23.85 22.62 -15.57
CA GLY A 199 -24.31 22.99 -16.90
C GLY A 199 -25.71 23.59 -16.80
N LYS A 200 -25.79 24.91 -17.00
CA LYS A 200 -26.78 25.64 -17.81
C LYS A 200 -26.63 27.14 -17.57
#